data_AF-A0A3B9WM05-F1
#
_entry.id   AF-A0A3B9WM05-F1
#
_cell.length_a   1.000
_cell.length_b   1.000
_cell.length_c   1.000
_cell.angle_alpha   90.00
_cell.angle_beta   90.00
_cell.angle_gamma   90.00
#
_symmetry.space_group_name_H-M   'P 1'
#
loop_
_entity.id
_entity.type
_entity.pdbx_description
1 polymer ?
#
loop_
_entity_poly.entity_id
_entity_poly.type
_entity_poly.pdbx_seq_one_letter_code
_entity_poly.pdbx_strand_id
1 'polypeptide(L)'
;DSAHDVRKLLASAIANAVNNDSKDADDLYVKACFADEGPTMKRFRPRAKGRAGQILKRSCHITIVVDTLTEKAMASREQSIEAKGATKTSSRSARVAASRDRVQKSVATDAAVDSAPVV
;
A
#
# COMPACT_ATOMS: atom_id res chain seq x y z
N ASP A 1 -12.41 -8.10 -8.64
CA ASP A 1 -11.13 -8.09 -7.89
C ASP A 1 -11.36 -8.03 -6.40
N SER A 2 -10.77 -8.94 -5.65
CA SER A 2 -10.95 -9.03 -4.18
C SER A 2 -10.52 -7.76 -3.45
N ALA A 3 -9.56 -7.01 -3.99
CA ALA A 3 -9.12 -5.73 -3.42
C ALA A 3 -10.23 -4.67 -3.38
N HIS A 4 -11.16 -4.70 -4.33
CA HIS A 4 -12.28 -3.76 -4.39
C HIS A 4 -13.28 -3.98 -3.25
N ASP A 5 -13.59 -5.24 -2.95
CA ASP A 5 -14.56 -5.60 -1.92
C ASP A 5 -14.00 -5.35 -0.52
N VAL A 6 -12.72 -5.66 -0.31
CA VAL A 6 -12.01 -5.33 0.93
C VAL A 6 -11.94 -3.81 1.16
N ARG A 7 -11.71 -3.01 0.11
CA ARG A 7 -11.71 -1.55 0.23
C ARG A 7 -13.06 -1.01 0.71
N LYS A 8 -14.16 -1.55 0.19
CA LYS A 8 -15.51 -1.17 0.63
C LYS A 8 -15.75 -1.52 2.10
N LEU A 9 -15.35 -2.72 2.52
CA LEU A 9 -15.47 -3.15 3.91
C LEU A 9 -14.64 -2.27 4.84
N LEU A 10 -13.40 -1.94 4.46
CA LEU A 10 -12.53 -1.08 5.25
C LEU A 10 -13.08 0.34 5.39
N ALA A 11 -13.60 0.92 4.31
CA ALA A 11 -14.26 2.22 4.36
C ALA A 11 -15.49 2.20 5.29
N SER A 12 -16.28 1.12 5.26
CA SER A 12 -17.40 0.94 6.18
C SER A 12 -16.94 0.80 7.63
N ALA A 13 -15.84 0.08 7.89
CA ALA A 13 -15.30 -0.09 9.24
C ALA A 13 -14.81 1.24 9.84
N ILE A 14 -14.14 2.08 9.03
CA ILE A 14 -13.74 3.43 9.44
C ILE A 14 -14.98 4.28 9.75
N ALA A 15 -15.98 4.28 8.86
CA ALA A 15 -17.21 5.05 9.08
C ALA A 15 -17.94 4.63 10.37
N ASN A 16 -17.98 3.33 10.67
CA ASN A 16 -18.58 2.82 11.91
C ASN A 16 -17.80 3.27 13.14
N ALA A 17 -16.46 3.24 13.10
CA ALA A 17 -15.62 3.68 14.21
C ALA A 17 -15.73 5.19 14.47
N VAL A 18 -15.86 6.00 13.42
CA VAL A 18 -16.05 7.45 13.55
C VAL A 18 -17.44 7.77 14.10
N ASN A 19 -18.49 7.15 13.57
CA ASN A 19 -19.87 7.52 13.91
C ASN A 19 -20.36 6.92 15.24
N ASN A 20 -19.97 5.69 15.55
CA ASN A 20 -20.51 4.99 16.73
C ASN A 20 -19.56 5.05 17.93
N ASP A 21 -18.24 4.95 17.69
CA ASP A 21 -17.23 4.93 18.75
C ASP A 21 -16.50 6.28 18.93
N SER A 22 -16.86 7.30 18.12
CA SER A 22 -16.26 8.65 18.13
C SER A 22 -14.73 8.66 18.07
N LYS A 23 -14.15 7.70 17.35
CA LYS A 23 -12.69 7.61 17.16
C LYS A 23 -12.24 8.44 15.96
N ASP A 24 -11.04 9.01 16.03
CA ASP A 24 -10.48 9.75 14.91
C ASP A 24 -10.00 8.80 13.80
N ALA A 25 -10.27 9.15 12.54
CA ALA A 25 -10.01 8.29 11.39
C ALA A 25 -8.51 8.11 11.12
N ASP A 26 -7.69 9.11 11.46
CA ASP A 26 -6.24 9.11 11.22
C ASP A 26 -5.48 8.22 12.22
N ASP A 27 -6.06 7.99 13.40
CA ASP A 27 -5.46 7.20 14.49
C ASP A 27 -5.82 5.71 14.42
N LEU A 28 -6.72 5.33 13.50
CA LEU A 28 -7.19 3.97 13.33
C LEU A 28 -6.15 3.09 12.62
N TYR A 29 -5.97 1.88 13.11
CA TYR A 29 -5.19 0.85 12.43
C TYR A 29 -5.94 -0.48 12.38
N VAL A 30 -5.59 -1.31 11.40
CA VAL A 30 -6.12 -2.68 11.29
C VAL A 30 -5.35 -3.57 12.25
N LYS A 31 -6.04 -4.03 13.30
CA LYS A 31 -5.49 -4.94 14.32
C LYS A 31 -5.47 -6.38 13.84
N ALA A 32 -6.56 -6.82 13.20
CA ALA A 32 -6.68 -8.16 12.67
C ALA A 32 -7.60 -8.18 11.45
N CYS A 33 -7.34 -9.09 10.53
CA CYS A 33 -8.15 -9.32 9.34
C CYS A 33 -8.22 -10.83 9.07
N PHE A 34 -9.44 -11.36 9.00
CA PHE A 34 -9.70 -12.78 8.80
C PHE A 34 -10.62 -13.00 7.61
N ALA A 35 -10.44 -14.14 6.92
CA ALA A 35 -11.28 -14.59 5.82
C ALA A 35 -11.69 -16.03 6.08
N ASP A 36 -12.83 -16.19 6.73
CA ASP A 36 -13.36 -17.49 7.14
C ASP A 36 -14.20 -18.14 6.04
N GLU A 37 -14.34 -19.46 6.09
CA GLU A 37 -15.17 -20.18 5.14
C GLU A 37 -16.65 -19.86 5.36
N GLY A 38 -17.31 -19.43 4.29
CA GLY A 38 -18.75 -19.21 4.27
C GLY A 38 -19.51 -20.44 3.76
N PRO A 39 -20.85 -20.36 3.69
CA PRO A 39 -21.67 -21.45 3.20
C PRO A 39 -21.28 -21.83 1.76
N THR A 40 -21.00 -23.12 1.55
CA THR A 40 -20.65 -23.65 0.24
C THR A 40 -21.88 -24.21 -0.46
N MET A 41 -22.27 -23.58 -1.57
CA MET A 41 -23.37 -24.05 -2.39
C MET A 41 -22.92 -25.13 -3.38
N LYS A 42 -23.66 -26.23 -3.44
CA LYS A 42 -23.44 -27.33 -4.38
C LYS A 42 -24.24 -27.10 -5.68
N ARG A 43 -23.60 -27.25 -6.83
CA ARG A 43 -24.24 -27.24 -8.17
C ARG A 43 -23.74 -28.44 -8.96
N PHE A 44 -24.63 -29.12 -9.67
CA PHE A 44 -24.26 -30.26 -10.51
C PHE A 44 -24.10 -29.82 -11.95
N ARG A 45 -23.07 -30.31 -12.62
CA ARG A 45 -22.86 -30.13 -14.06
C ARG A 45 -22.83 -31.51 -14.74
N PRO A 46 -23.58 -31.72 -15.82
CA PRO A 46 -23.54 -32.98 -16.55
C PRO A 46 -22.13 -33.23 -17.11
N ARG A 47 -21.70 -34.49 -17.08
CA ARG A 47 -20.43 -34.99 -17.63
C ARG A 47 -20.68 -36.21 -18.52
N ALA A 48 -19.67 -36.60 -19.29
CA ALA A 48 -19.74 -37.75 -20.20
C ALA A 48 -20.15 -39.05 -19.48
N LYS A 49 -20.79 -39.97 -20.23
CA LYS A 49 -21.26 -41.28 -19.76
C LYS A 49 -22.24 -41.21 -18.57
N GLY A 50 -23.16 -40.23 -18.56
CA GLY A 50 -24.19 -40.12 -17.53
C GLY A 50 -23.69 -39.72 -16.14
N ARG A 51 -22.45 -39.25 -16.01
CA ARG A 51 -21.87 -38.85 -14.72
C ARG A 51 -22.25 -37.41 -14.35
N ALA A 52 -22.48 -37.15 -13.07
CA ALA A 52 -22.69 -35.80 -12.55
C ALA A 52 -21.43 -35.33 -11.80
N GLY A 53 -20.82 -34.23 -12.27
CA GLY A 53 -19.73 -33.58 -11.54
C GLY A 53 -20.29 -32.51 -10.60
N GLN A 54 -19.82 -32.47 -9.36
CA GLN A 54 -20.18 -31.40 -8.43
C GLN A 54 -19.24 -30.21 -8.60
N ILE A 55 -19.82 -29.01 -8.59
CA ILE A 55 -19.12 -27.72 -8.51
C ILE A 55 -19.51 -27.09 -7.20
N LEU A 56 -18.50 -26.76 -6.40
CA LEU A 56 -18.66 -26.07 -5.13
C LEU A 56 -18.50 -24.57 -5.36
N LYS A 57 -19.57 -23.82 -5.14
CA LYS A 57 -19.53 -22.35 -5.08
C LYS A 57 -19.25 -21.97 -3.63
N ARG A 58 -17.96 -21.82 -3.32
CA ARG A 58 -17.49 -21.43 -1.98
C ARG A 58 -17.66 -19.92 -1.80
N SER A 59 -18.12 -19.53 -0.62
CA SER A 59 -18.19 -18.14 -0.18
C SER A 59 -17.28 -17.94 1.02
N CYS A 60 -17.09 -16.70 1.46
CA CYS A 60 -16.29 -16.37 2.64
C CYS A 60 -16.96 -15.29 3.49
N HIS A 61 -16.61 -15.25 4.77
CA HIS A 61 -16.91 -14.15 5.67
C HIS A 61 -15.62 -13.39 5.95
N ILE A 62 -15.62 -12.09 5.69
CA ILE A 62 -14.46 -11.22 5.90
C ILE A 62 -14.71 -10.41 7.17
N THR A 63 -13.80 -10.54 8.13
CA THR A 63 -13.85 -9.81 9.40
C THR A 63 -12.66 -8.88 9.49
N ILE A 64 -12.91 -7.58 9.62
CA ILE A 64 -11.88 -6.55 9.81
C ILE A 64 -12.05 -5.96 11.20
N VAL A 65 -10.99 -6.01 12.01
CA VAL A 65 -10.95 -5.41 13.34
C VAL A 65 -10.05 -4.18 13.29
N VAL A 66 -10.65 -3.02 13.58
CA VAL A 66 -9.95 -1.73 13.71
C VAL A 66 -9.82 -1.35 15.17
N ASP A 67 -8.67 -0.80 15.54
CA ASP A 67 -8.37 -0.37 16.91
C ASP A 67 -7.56 0.94 16.87
N THR A 68 -7.45 1.62 18.02
CA THR A 68 -6.60 2.82 18.15
C THR A 68 -5.28 2.45 18.78
N LEU A 69 -4.20 3.07 18.31
CA LEU A 69 -2.89 2.86 18.92
C LEU A 69 -2.88 3.56 20.29
N THR A 70 -2.26 2.96 21.30
CA THR A 70 -2.01 3.63 22.59
C THR A 70 -0.99 4.75 22.41
N GLU A 71 -1.10 5.82 23.20
CA GLU A 71 -0.28 7.04 23.06
C GLU A 71 1.23 6.78 23.02
N LYS A 72 1.72 5.78 23.78
CA LYS A 72 3.14 5.36 23.77
C LYS A 72 3.59 4.82 22.41
N ALA A 73 2.70 4.13 21.70
CA ALA A 73 2.99 3.57 20.38
C ALA A 73 2.91 4.65 19.29
N MET A 74 2.02 5.65 19.44
CA MET A 74 1.90 6.79 18.52
C MET A 74 3.20 7.62 18.49
N ALA A 75 3.76 7.94 19.65
CA ALA A 75 5.01 8.69 19.76
C ALA A 75 6.20 8.00 19.05
N SER A 76 6.31 6.68 19.17
CA SER A 76 7.36 5.91 18.46
C SER A 76 7.15 5.86 16.94
N ARG A 77 5.90 5.96 16.50
CA ARG A 77 5.51 5.90 15.09
C ARG A 77 5.73 7.25 14.41
N GLU A 78 5.41 8.35 15.07
CA GLU A 78 5.73 9.71 14.62
C GLU A 78 7.24 9.90 14.46
N GLN A 79 8.02 9.51 15.47
CA GLN A 79 9.49 9.55 15.40
C GLN A 79 10.04 8.75 14.21
N SER A 80 9.43 7.61 13.89
CA SER A 80 9.86 6.78 12.78
C SER A 80 9.32 7.25 11.41
N ILE A 81 8.18 7.93 11.36
CA ILE A 81 7.67 8.60 10.16
C ILE A 81 8.53 9.81 9.82
N GLU A 82 8.89 10.64 10.80
CA GLU A 82 9.80 11.77 10.61
C GLU A 82 11.19 11.32 10.16
N ALA A 83 11.74 10.28 10.78
CA ALA A 83 13.02 9.69 10.36
C ALA A 83 12.97 9.13 8.92
N LYS A 84 11.86 8.49 8.52
CA LYS A 84 11.67 7.97 7.15
C LYS A 84 11.38 9.09 6.13
N GLY A 85 10.65 10.13 6.53
CA GLY A 85 10.35 11.32 5.72
C GLY A 85 11.61 12.10 5.36
N ALA A 86 12.50 12.30 6.33
CA ALA A 86 13.81 12.91 6.13
C ALA A 86 14.68 12.13 5.12
N THR A 87 14.58 10.79 5.10
CA THR A 87 15.36 9.92 4.21
C THR A 87 14.87 9.97 2.74
N LYS A 88 13.56 10.06 2.51
CA LYS A 88 12.98 10.18 1.14
C LYS A 88 13.27 11.54 0.49
N THR A 89 13.16 12.64 1.25
CA THR A 89 13.44 13.99 0.74
C THR A 89 14.93 14.20 0.51
N SER A 90 15.79 13.78 1.45
CA SER A 90 17.25 13.88 1.31
C SER A 90 17.81 13.03 0.16
N SER A 91 17.31 11.81 -0.05
CA SER A 91 17.76 10.97 -1.18
C SER A 91 17.34 11.52 -2.54
N ARG A 92 16.18 12.19 -2.64
CA ARG A 92 15.73 12.86 -3.87
C ARG A 92 16.53 14.13 -4.14
N SER A 93 16.74 14.99 -3.15
CA SER A 93 17.54 16.22 -3.30
C SER A 93 19.01 15.92 -3.58
N ALA A 94 19.61 14.93 -2.90
CA ALA A 94 20.98 14.48 -3.16
C ALA A 94 21.17 13.90 -4.56
N ARG A 95 20.20 13.10 -5.07
CA ARG A 95 20.23 12.60 -6.47
C ARG A 95 20.13 13.73 -7.49
N VAL A 96 19.30 14.74 -7.23
CA VAL A 96 19.16 15.90 -8.12
C VAL A 96 20.41 16.77 -8.12
N ALA A 97 21.04 16.98 -6.95
CA ALA A 97 22.32 17.69 -6.84
C ALA A 97 23.43 16.96 -7.61
N ALA A 98 23.62 15.66 -7.38
CA ALA A 98 24.63 14.87 -8.09
C ALA A 98 24.41 14.81 -9.62
N SER A 99 23.15 14.88 -10.08
CA SER A 99 22.84 15.00 -11.51
C SER A 99 23.24 16.36 -12.07
N ARG A 100 22.95 17.45 -11.36
CA ARG A 100 23.37 18.82 -11.75
C ARG A 100 24.88 18.98 -11.79
N ASP A 101 25.59 18.44 -10.80
CA ASP A 101 27.06 18.49 -10.74
C ASP A 101 27.68 17.70 -11.91
N ARG A 102 27.07 16.58 -12.30
CA ARG A 102 27.50 15.79 -13.47
C ARG A 102 27.26 16.54 -14.78
N VAL A 103 26.12 17.23 -14.91
CA VAL A 103 25.82 18.09 -16.07
C VAL A 103 26.75 19.29 -16.14
N GLN A 104 27.04 19.95 -15.01
CA GLN A 104 28.00 21.06 -14.99
C GLN A 104 29.42 20.59 -15.32
N LYS A 105 29.80 19.40 -14.84
CA LYS A 105 31.10 18.80 -15.17
C LYS A 105 31.21 18.44 -16.65
N SER A 106 30.15 17.92 -17.28
CA SER A 106 30.16 17.65 -18.72
C SER A 106 30.19 18.92 -19.56
N VAL A 107 29.43 19.95 -19.17
CA VAL A 107 29.45 21.27 -19.83
C VAL A 107 30.82 21.94 -19.70
N ALA A 108 31.49 21.79 -18.56
CA ALA A 108 32.84 22.31 -18.35
C ALA A 108 33.91 21.53 -19.14
N THR A 109 33.76 20.20 -19.28
CA THR A 109 34.67 19.42 -20.14
C THR A 109 34.48 19.72 -21.61
N ASP A 110 33.24 19.92 -22.07
CA ASP A 110 32.95 20.27 -23.47
C ASP A 110 33.48 21.69 -23.81
N ALA A 111 33.36 22.65 -22.89
CA ALA A 111 33.93 23.98 -23.05
C ALA A 111 35.48 24.01 -23.06
N ALA A 112 36.13 23.06 -22.40
CA ALA A 112 37.59 22.91 -22.41
C ALA A 112 38.11 22.25 -23.70
N VAL A 113 37.29 21.45 -24.38
CA VAL A 113 37.64 20.81 -25.66
C VAL A 113 37.47 21.78 -26.83
N ASP A 114 36.49 22.69 -26.77
CA ASP A 114 36.20 23.68 -27.82
C ASP A 114 37.11 24.93 -27.79
N SER A 115 37.97 25.06 -26.77
CA SER A 115 38.93 26.17 -26.62
C SER A 115 40.39 25.82 -26.93
N ALA A 116 40.65 24.59 -27.41
CA ALA A 116 41.97 24.23 -27.93
C ALA A 116 42.15 24.82 -29.35
N PRO A 117 43.15 25.69 -29.59
CA PRO A 117 43.39 26.21 -30.93
C PRO A 117 43.91 25.07 -31.80
N VAL A 118 43.14 24.69 -32.82
CA VAL A 118 43.60 23.82 -33.89
C VAL A 118 44.72 24.57 -34.62
N VAL A 119 45.93 24.00 -34.61
CA VAL A 119 47.11 24.44 -35.36
C VAL A 119 46.90 24.27 -36.86
#